data_AF-A0A814HAN8-F1
#
_entry.id   AF-A0A814HAN8-F1
#
_cell.length_a   1.000
_cell.length_b   1.000
_cell.length_c   1.000
_cell.angle_alpha   90.00
_cell.angle_beta   90.00
_cell.angle_gamma   90.00
#
_symmetry.space_group_name_H-M   'P 1'
#
loop_
_entity.id
_entity.type
_entity.pdbx_description
1 polymer ?
#
loop_
_entity_poly.entity_id
_entity_poly.type
_entity_poly.pdbx_seq_one_letter_code
_entity_poly.pdbx_strand_id
1 'polypeptide(L)'
;MKNNVFESEEYKLFLFLSDSGLVHKERKCTDPNCKKYDQTMAPYLQKRSKDAKNVLLYWRCSSCCKILVELIKYWSSQLTIAKSLSLIKKNPMPCPVCGAYMEGERGVNMHLARSHRDKK
;
A
#
# COMPACT_ATOMS: atom_id res chain seq x y z
N MET A 1 -11.52 14.87 -16.78
CA MET A 1 -11.16 15.24 -15.40
C MET A 1 -9.72 14.80 -15.14
N LYS A 2 -8.82 15.71 -14.76
CA LYS A 2 -7.46 15.34 -14.36
C LYS A 2 -7.56 14.70 -12.98
N ASN A 3 -7.40 13.38 -12.88
CA ASN A 3 -7.34 12.71 -11.57
C ASN A 3 -6.17 13.31 -10.79
N ASN A 4 -6.47 13.95 -9.67
CA ASN A 4 -5.47 14.52 -8.79
C ASN A 4 -4.67 13.35 -8.16
N VAL A 5 -3.37 13.30 -8.42
CA VAL A 5 -2.49 12.23 -7.91
C VAL A 5 -2.56 12.15 -6.39
N PHE A 6 -2.67 13.29 -5.71
CA PHE A 6 -2.66 13.38 -4.25
C PHE A 6 -3.93 12.83 -3.59
N GLU A 7 -5.02 12.66 -4.35
CA GLU A 7 -6.30 12.14 -3.85
C GLU A 7 -6.47 10.64 -4.11
N SER A 8 -5.59 10.04 -4.90
CA SER A 8 -5.71 8.65 -5.34
C SER A 8 -5.46 7.65 -4.20
N GLU A 9 -6.07 6.48 -4.29
CA GLU A 9 -5.87 5.41 -3.29
C GLU A 9 -4.42 4.92 -3.27
N GLU A 10 -3.75 4.89 -4.42
CA GLU A 10 -2.34 4.53 -4.53
C GLU A 10 -1.43 5.52 -3.79
N TYR A 11 -1.73 6.82 -3.87
CA TYR A 11 -0.96 7.83 -3.14
C TYR A 11 -1.22 7.78 -1.63
N LYS A 12 -2.48 7.55 -1.22
CA LYS A 12 -2.82 7.34 0.20
C LYS A 12 -2.12 6.11 0.79
N LEU A 13 -2.08 5.00 0.04
CA LEU A 13 -1.36 3.79 0.42
C LEU A 13 0.15 4.05 0.54
N PHE A 14 0.72 4.82 -0.40
CA PHE A 14 2.11 5.24 -0.35
C PHE A 14 2.42 6.05 0.92
N LEU A 15 1.59 7.03 1.28
CA LEU A 15 1.76 7.80 2.51
C LEU A 15 1.75 6.88 3.74
N PHE A 16 0.77 5.98 3.84
CA PHE A 16 0.70 5.01 4.94
C PHE A 16 1.96 4.15 5.06
N LEU A 17 2.49 3.66 3.94
CA LEU A 17 3.73 2.90 3.91
C LEU A 17 4.94 3.75 4.29
N SER A 18 4.96 5.01 3.87
CA SER A 18 6.04 5.92 4.18
C SER A 18 6.08 6.28 5.66
N ASP A 19 4.91 6.53 6.26
CA ASP A 19 4.76 6.78 7.69
C ASP A 19 5.13 5.54 8.52
N SER A 20 4.98 4.35 7.95
CA SER A 20 5.41 3.08 8.56
C SER A 20 6.93 2.82 8.40
N GLY A 21 7.68 3.74 7.77
CA GLY A 21 9.12 3.59 7.52
C GLY A 21 9.47 2.56 6.44
N LEU A 22 8.48 2.01 5.74
CA LEU A 22 8.66 0.97 4.73
C LEU A 22 9.09 1.53 3.38
N VAL A 23 8.86 2.83 3.14
CA VAL A 23 9.21 3.55 1.91
C VAL A 23 9.65 4.97 2.22
N HIS A 24 10.67 5.48 1.51
CA HIS A 24 11.04 6.89 1.60
C HIS A 24 10.02 7.80 0.90
N LYS A 25 9.57 8.84 1.64
CA LYS A 25 8.55 9.80 1.22
C LYS A 25 8.98 10.65 0.01
N GLU A 26 10.24 11.04 0.01
CA GLU A 26 10.80 11.94 -0.99
C GLU A 26 11.80 11.20 -1.86
N ARG A 27 11.72 11.45 -3.16
CA ARG A 27 12.66 10.92 -4.14
C ARG A 27 13.27 12.08 -4.90
N LYS A 28 14.59 12.05 -5.02
CA LYS A 28 15.38 13.05 -5.73
C LYS A 28 15.92 12.47 -7.03
N CYS A 29 16.23 13.33 -8.00
CA CYS A 29 16.89 12.90 -9.23
C CYS A 29 18.34 12.45 -8.93
N THR A 30 18.68 11.22 -9.32
CA THR A 30 20.02 10.65 -9.10
C THR A 30 20.93 10.76 -10.31
N ASP A 31 20.49 11.43 -11.38
CA ASP A 31 21.27 11.56 -12.60
C ASP A 31 22.24 12.74 -12.52
N PRO A 32 23.56 12.50 -12.44
CA PRO A 32 24.54 13.58 -12.26
C PRO A 32 24.56 14.57 -13.45
N ASN A 33 24.09 14.14 -14.63
CA ASN A 33 24.03 14.98 -15.82
C ASN A 33 22.69 15.72 -15.97
N CYS A 34 21.76 15.56 -15.02
CA CYS A 34 20.47 16.20 -15.08
C CYS A 34 20.50 17.61 -14.49
N LYS A 35 19.87 18.57 -15.18
CA LYS A 35 19.67 19.94 -14.69
C LYS A 35 18.89 20.02 -13.37
N LYS A 36 18.17 18.96 -13.02
CA LYS A 36 17.41 18.80 -11.77
C LYS A 36 18.03 17.76 -10.84
N TYR A 37 19.33 17.49 -10.96
CA TYR A 37 20.05 16.61 -10.04
C TYR A 37 19.80 17.01 -8.58
N ASP A 38 19.60 16.02 -7.71
CA ASP A 38 19.26 16.15 -6.29
C ASP A 38 17.96 16.94 -5.97
N GLN A 39 17.19 17.36 -6.98
CA GLN A 39 15.90 18.00 -6.77
C GLN A 39 14.81 16.94 -6.55
N THR A 40 13.88 17.26 -5.64
CA THR A 40 12.72 16.43 -5.33
C THR A 40 11.81 16.28 -6.56
N MET A 41 11.51 15.03 -6.88
CA MET A 41 10.65 14.64 -7.99
C MET A 41 9.19 14.60 -7.53
N ALA A 42 8.28 15.03 -8.40
CA ALA A 42 6.86 14.91 -8.14
C ALA A 42 6.36 13.49 -8.45
N PRO A 43 5.46 12.94 -7.62
CA PRO A 43 4.79 11.69 -7.90
C PRO A 43 3.82 11.86 -9.08
N TYR A 44 3.66 10.81 -9.88
CA TYR A 44 2.65 10.76 -10.93
C TYR A 44 2.08 9.35 -11.10
N LEU A 45 0.86 9.27 -11.63
CA LEU A 45 0.15 8.02 -11.85
C LEU A 45 0.22 7.62 -13.32
N GLN A 46 0.51 6.35 -13.58
CA GLN A 46 0.56 5.81 -14.93
C GLN A 46 0.02 4.39 -14.98
N LYS A 47 -0.80 4.11 -16.00
CA LYS A 47 -1.23 2.75 -16.33
C LYS A 47 -0.14 2.01 -17.09
N ARG A 48 0.03 0.71 -16.85
CA ARG A 48 0.98 -0.12 -17.64
C ARG A 48 0.58 -0.26 -19.11
N SER A 49 -0.71 -0.28 -19.39
CA SER A 49 -1.29 -0.36 -20.73
C SER A 49 -2.63 0.37 -20.75
N LYS A 50 -3.18 0.60 -21.95
CA LYS A 50 -4.48 1.26 -22.13
C LYS A 50 -5.60 0.55 -21.36
N ASP A 51 -5.56 -0.78 -21.37
CA ASP A 51 -6.59 -1.66 -20.78
C ASP A 51 -6.26 -2.09 -19.34
N ALA A 52 -5.16 -1.60 -18.78
CA ALA A 52 -4.81 -1.93 -17.40
C ALA A 52 -5.88 -1.37 -16.45
N LYS A 53 -6.45 -2.29 -15.65
CA LYS A 53 -7.35 -1.94 -14.54
C LYS A 53 -6.61 -1.24 -13.41
N ASN A 54 -5.33 -1.53 -13.25
CA ASN A 54 -4.50 -1.00 -12.17
C ASN A 54 -3.65 0.18 -12.66
N VAL A 55 -3.54 1.20 -11.81
CA VAL A 55 -2.68 2.35 -11.98
C VAL A 55 -1.46 2.18 -11.06
N LEU A 56 -0.32 2.70 -11.47
CA LEU A 56 0.91 2.65 -10.68
C LEU A 56 1.40 4.06 -10.37
N LEU A 57 1.90 4.23 -9.15
CA LEU A 57 2.54 5.45 -8.68
C LEU A 57 4.03 5.42 -9.01
N TYR A 58 4.52 6.49 -9.62
CA TYR A 58 5.90 6.63 -10.09
C TYR A 58 6.49 7.99 -9.69
N TRP A 59 7.82 8.05 -9.65
CA TRP A 59 8.57 9.28 -9.65
C TRP A 59 9.38 9.35 -10.95
N ARG A 60 9.14 10.39 -11.73
CA ARG A 60 9.88 10.66 -12.97
C ARG A 60 10.45 12.07 -12.90
N CYS A 61 11.74 12.18 -13.20
CA CYS A 61 12.36 13.48 -13.31
C CYS A 61 11.79 14.19 -14.55
N SER A 62 11.24 15.39 -14.37
CA SER A 62 10.65 16.14 -15.47
C SER A 62 11.68 16.66 -16.48
N SER A 63 12.98 16.60 -16.14
CA SER A 63 14.06 17.10 -16.99
C SER A 63 14.76 15.98 -17.76
N CYS A 64 15.25 14.92 -17.09
CA CYS A 64 15.95 13.81 -17.77
C CYS A 64 15.06 12.60 -18.06
N CYS A 65 13.77 12.64 -17.69
CA CYS A 65 12.82 11.54 -17.85
C CYS A 65 13.21 10.22 -17.17
N LYS A 66 14.33 10.14 -16.44
CA LYS A 66 14.67 8.96 -15.65
C LYS A 66 13.55 8.69 -14.66
N ILE A 67 13.05 7.47 -14.72
CA ILE A 67 12.07 6.93 -13.80
C ILE A 67 12.88 6.22 -12.73
N LEU A 68 12.68 6.57 -11.48
CA LEU A 68 13.26 5.80 -10.39
C LEU A 68 12.34 4.59 -10.14
N VAL A 69 12.65 3.47 -10.81
CA VAL A 69 11.86 2.23 -10.81
C VAL A 69 12.27 1.29 -9.67
N GLU A 70 12.72 1.79 -8.51
CA GLU A 70 12.89 0.92 -7.33
C GLU A 70 11.54 0.33 -6.87
N LEU A 71 10.43 0.94 -7.30
CA LEU A 71 9.08 0.61 -6.84
C LEU A 71 8.48 -0.65 -7.47
N ILE A 72 8.86 -1.11 -8.67
CA ILE A 72 8.13 -2.26 -9.29
C ILE A 72 8.49 -3.61 -8.67
N LYS A 73 9.75 -3.84 -8.28
CA LYS A 73 10.14 -5.10 -7.61
C LYS A 73 9.70 -5.13 -6.14
N TYR A 74 9.60 -3.96 -5.52
CA TYR A 74 9.26 -3.84 -4.10
C TYR A 74 7.75 -3.71 -3.87
N TRP A 75 6.96 -3.14 -4.81
CA TRP A 75 5.51 -3.01 -4.66
C TRP A 75 4.73 -4.31 -4.71
N SER A 76 5.11 -5.35 -5.47
CA SER A 76 4.38 -6.63 -5.40
C SER A 76 4.50 -7.26 -4.00
N SER A 77 5.70 -7.18 -3.42
CA SER A 77 6.00 -7.68 -2.08
C SER A 77 5.39 -6.78 -0.99
N GLN A 78 5.46 -5.45 -1.16
CA GLN A 78 4.94 -4.49 -0.18
C GLN A 78 3.44 -4.24 -0.25
N LEU A 79 2.77 -4.34 -1.41
CA LEU A 79 1.30 -4.40 -1.45
C LEU A 79 0.80 -5.65 -0.74
N THR A 80 1.54 -6.76 -0.83
CA THR A 80 1.22 -7.97 -0.08
C THR A 80 1.33 -7.67 1.41
N ILE A 81 2.42 -7.06 1.87
CA ILE A 81 2.58 -6.64 3.28
C ILE A 81 1.53 -5.60 3.70
N ALA A 82 1.20 -4.61 2.86
CA ALA A 82 0.21 -3.57 3.17
C ALA A 82 -1.22 -4.12 3.20
N LYS A 83 -1.54 -5.06 2.31
CA LYS A 83 -2.77 -5.85 2.36
C LYS A 83 -2.78 -6.76 3.58
N SER A 84 -1.66 -7.38 3.94
CA SER A 84 -1.54 -8.15 5.18
C SER A 84 -1.74 -7.25 6.40
N LEU A 85 -1.19 -6.03 6.41
CA LEU A 85 -1.36 -5.04 7.48
C LEU A 85 -2.79 -4.46 7.51
N SER A 86 -3.46 -4.31 6.36
CA SER A 86 -4.87 -3.91 6.33
C SER A 86 -5.80 -5.05 6.76
N LEU A 87 -5.43 -6.31 6.48
CA LEU A 87 -6.06 -7.51 7.03
C LEU A 87 -5.81 -7.64 8.55
N ILE A 88 -4.62 -7.29 9.03
CA ILE A 88 -4.34 -7.18 10.48
C ILE A 88 -5.16 -6.03 11.09
N LYS A 89 -5.36 -4.91 10.36
CA LYS A 89 -6.29 -3.83 10.76
C LYS A 89 -7.76 -4.24 10.72
N LYS A 90 -8.14 -5.39 10.15
CA LYS A 90 -9.47 -5.98 10.41
C LYS A 90 -9.62 -6.53 11.83
N ASN A 91 -8.61 -6.28 12.69
CA ASN A 91 -8.56 -6.57 14.12
C ASN A 91 -8.99 -8.01 14.40
N PRO A 92 -8.19 -8.99 13.96
CA PRO A 92 -8.49 -10.39 14.19
C PRO A 92 -8.56 -10.63 15.70
N MET A 93 -9.75 -10.96 16.20
CA MET A 93 -9.98 -11.17 17.63
C MET A 93 -9.88 -12.67 17.94
N PRO A 94 -9.09 -13.06 18.96
CA PRO A 94 -8.99 -14.46 19.35
C PRO A 94 -10.28 -14.91 20.04
N CYS A 95 -10.73 -16.13 19.72
CA CYS A 95 -11.79 -16.81 20.46
C CYS A 95 -11.29 -17.12 21.88
N PRO A 96 -12.04 -16.75 22.94
CA PRO A 96 -11.62 -16.98 24.32
C PRO A 96 -11.59 -18.46 24.72
N VAL A 97 -12.25 -19.35 23.95
CA VAL A 97 -12.35 -20.78 24.28
C VAL A 97 -11.24 -21.62 23.63
N CYS A 98 -10.88 -21.31 22.39
CA CYS A 98 -9.95 -22.14 21.61
C CYS A 98 -8.77 -21.37 21.01
N GLY A 99 -8.72 -20.04 21.17
CA GLY A 99 -7.65 -19.19 20.63
C GLY A 99 -7.70 -18.98 19.11
N ALA A 100 -8.71 -19.49 18.40
CA ALA A 100 -8.86 -19.26 16.97
C ALA A 100 -9.16 -17.79 16.65
N TYR A 101 -8.46 -17.20 15.66
CA TYR A 101 -8.63 -15.80 15.28
C TYR A 101 -9.78 -15.60 14.28
N MET A 102 -10.65 -14.63 14.55
CA MET A 102 -11.83 -14.33 13.74
C MET A 102 -11.86 -12.85 13.31
N GLU A 103 -12.52 -12.54 12.20
CA GLU A 103 -12.68 -11.16 11.70
C GLU A 103 -13.69 -10.38 12.56
N GLY A 104 -13.17 -9.68 13.58
CA GLY A 104 -13.96 -8.86 14.50
C GLY A 104 -14.95 -9.61 15.38
N GLU A 105 -15.71 -8.86 16.19
CA GLU A 105 -16.60 -9.40 17.24
C GLU A 105 -17.74 -10.25 16.67
N ARG A 106 -18.30 -9.85 15.52
CA ARG A 106 -19.33 -10.64 14.82
C ARG A 106 -18.80 -12.02 14.42
N GLY A 107 -17.55 -12.11 13.98
CA GLY A 107 -16.90 -13.37 13.64
C GLY A 107 -16.74 -14.27 14.86
N VAL A 108 -16.31 -13.70 16.00
CA VAL A 108 -16.19 -14.42 17.27
C VAL A 108 -17.54 -14.95 17.76
N ASN A 109 -18.59 -14.12 17.76
CA ASN A 109 -19.94 -14.53 18.19
C ASN A 109 -20.51 -15.66 17.33
N MET A 110 -20.32 -15.59 16.02
CA MET A 110 -20.76 -16.67 15.11
C MET A 110 -19.97 -17.96 15.32
N HIS A 111 -18.67 -17.87 15.60
CA HIS A 111 -17.82 -19.02 15.88
C HIS A 111 -18.20 -19.69 17.21
N LEU A 112 -18.41 -18.90 18.28
CA LEU A 112 -18.89 -19.40 19.56
C LEU A 112 -20.20 -20.19 19.39
N ALA A 113 -21.17 -19.63 18.66
CA ALA A 113 -22.47 -20.27 18.41
C ALA A 113 -22.42 -21.53 17.51
N ARG A 114 -21.33 -21.80 16.80
CA ARG A 114 -21.22 -22.97 15.90
C ARG A 114 -20.28 -24.04 16.45
N SER A 115 -19.20 -23.63 17.07
CA SER A 115 -18.11 -24.51 17.50
C SER A 115 -18.06 -24.70 19.03
N HIS A 116 -18.71 -23.82 19.79
CA HIS A 116 -18.71 -23.82 21.25
C HIS A 116 -20.12 -23.62 21.83
N ARG A 117 -21.13 -24.27 21.21
CA ARG A 117 -22.54 -24.16 21.61
C ARG A 117 -22.81 -24.45 23.10
N ASP A 118 -21.95 -25.24 23.72
CA ASP A 118 -22.14 -25.79 25.06
C ASP A 118 -21.22 -25.18 26.14
N LYS A 119 -20.53 -24.07 25.86
CA LYS A 119 -19.70 -23.36 26.86
C LYS A 119 -20.17 -21.92 27.00
N LYS A 120 -21.20 -21.74 27.83
CA LYS A 120 -21.73 -20.44 28.25
C LYS A 120 -21.31 -20.14 29.67
#